data_AF-A0A379FH32-F1
#
_entry.id   AF-A0A379FH32-F1
#
_cell.length_a   1.000
_cell.length_b   1.000
_cell.length_c   1.000
_cell.angle_alpha   90.00
_cell.angle_beta   90.00
_cell.angle_gamma   90.00
#
_symmetry.space_group_name_H-M   'P 1'
#
loop_
_entity.id
_entity.type
_entity.pdbx_description
1 polymer ?
#
loop_
_entity_poly.entity_id
_entity_poly.type
_entity_poly.pdbx_seq_one_letter_code
_entity_poly.pdbx_strand_id
1 'polypeptide(L)'
;MEKRICPDLDPAFHNLTKEDFEETFNVGSFAIGKETMKLGDIYEALKRIYCGSIGAEYMHITNTEEKRWIQQRLESVNVADQFTKEEKIRFLAELTAAEGLERYLGAKFPGAKRFSLEGGDALIPMLKDLIRHAGKQDTREVVLGMAHRGRLNVLVNILGKKPADLFDEFAGIHKEHLGTGDVKYHQGFSSDFATEGAQVHLALAFNPSHLEIVSPVVIGSVRARRDRLDEARSNMVLPITIHGDAAVTGQGVVQETLNMSQARGYEVGGTVRIVLITKLVLPHQILKMPVQQNTALIL
;
A
#
# COMPACT_ATOMS: atom_id res chain seq x y z
N MET A 1 -21.41 11.76 7.97
CA MET A 1 -20.31 12.75 7.98
C MET A 1 -20.74 13.89 7.09
N GLU A 2 -20.87 15.10 7.64
CA GLU A 2 -21.04 16.30 6.82
C GLU A 2 -19.86 16.42 5.86
N LYS A 3 -20.16 16.62 4.58
CA LYS A 3 -19.14 16.83 3.56
C LYS A 3 -18.47 18.16 3.87
N ARG A 4 -17.24 18.13 4.38
CA ARG A 4 -16.48 19.34 4.66
C ARG A 4 -16.30 20.08 3.34
N ILE A 5 -16.91 21.26 3.23
CA ILE A 5 -16.81 22.09 2.03
C ILE A 5 -15.42 22.73 2.06
N CYS A 6 -14.69 22.62 0.95
CA CYS A 6 -13.39 23.25 0.72
C CYS A 6 -13.64 24.41 -0.26
N PRO A 7 -13.88 25.65 0.22
CA PRO A 7 -14.33 26.75 -0.63
C PRO A 7 -13.34 27.09 -1.74
N ASP A 8 -12.06 26.93 -1.47
CA ASP A 8 -10.93 27.13 -2.39
C ASP A 8 -10.90 26.15 -3.58
N LEU A 9 -11.67 25.05 -3.54
CA LEU A 9 -11.87 24.16 -4.70
C LEU A 9 -13.04 24.60 -5.59
N ASP A 10 -13.84 25.59 -5.18
CA ASP A 10 -14.89 26.18 -6.01
C ASP A 10 -14.27 27.31 -6.87
N PRO A 11 -14.38 27.25 -8.21
CA PRO A 11 -13.92 28.33 -9.09
C PRO A 11 -14.48 29.72 -8.71
N ALA A 12 -15.70 29.77 -8.17
CA ALA A 12 -16.31 31.03 -7.74
C ALA A 12 -15.52 31.70 -6.59
N PHE A 13 -14.79 30.95 -5.76
CA PHE A 13 -13.90 31.49 -4.73
C PHE A 13 -12.75 32.32 -5.31
N HIS A 14 -12.34 32.00 -6.55
CA HIS A 14 -11.28 32.70 -7.28
C HIS A 14 -11.83 33.72 -8.28
N ASN A 15 -13.11 34.11 -8.13
CA ASN A 15 -13.83 35.03 -9.01
C ASN A 15 -13.92 34.57 -10.48
N LEU A 16 -13.89 33.27 -10.73
CA LEU A 16 -14.08 32.70 -12.08
C LEU A 16 -15.57 32.46 -12.32
N THR A 17 -16.12 33.04 -13.38
CA THR A 17 -17.53 32.92 -13.76
C THR A 17 -17.75 31.80 -14.78
N LYS A 18 -19.01 31.56 -15.17
CA LYS A 18 -19.34 30.56 -16.20
C LYS A 18 -18.86 30.98 -17.57
N GLU A 19 -18.78 32.27 -17.84
CA GLU A 19 -18.27 32.81 -19.10
C GLU A 19 -16.78 32.50 -19.25
N ASP A 20 -16.00 32.60 -18.17
CA ASP A 20 -14.56 32.28 -18.18
C ASP A 20 -14.26 30.82 -18.54
N PHE A 21 -15.22 29.90 -18.35
CA PHE A 21 -15.03 28.47 -18.65
C PHE A 21 -14.79 28.19 -20.14
N GLU A 22 -15.28 29.08 -21.02
CA GLU A 22 -15.10 28.96 -22.47
C GLU A 22 -13.80 29.61 -22.97
N GLU A 23 -13.17 30.44 -22.14
CA GLU A 23 -11.94 31.15 -22.46
C GLU A 23 -10.71 30.26 -22.32
N THR A 24 -9.66 30.56 -23.10
CA THR A 24 -8.41 29.80 -23.12
C THR A 24 -7.34 30.46 -22.25
N PHE A 25 -6.73 29.67 -21.37
CA PHE A 25 -5.71 30.12 -20.43
C PHE A 25 -4.40 29.35 -20.63
N ASN A 26 -3.30 29.96 -20.22
CA ASN A 26 -2.05 29.24 -20.01
C ASN A 26 -2.19 28.32 -18.78
N VAL A 27 -1.75 27.07 -18.91
CA VAL A 27 -1.90 26.08 -17.81
C VAL A 27 -0.77 26.17 -16.77
N GLY A 28 0.18 27.09 -16.96
CA GLY A 28 1.33 27.31 -16.09
C GLY A 28 2.17 26.06 -15.97
N SER A 29 2.24 25.53 -14.76
CA SER A 29 3.04 24.35 -14.45
C SER A 29 2.24 23.04 -14.39
N PHE A 30 0.99 23.06 -14.84
CA PHE A 30 0.13 21.88 -14.92
C PHE A 30 0.68 20.92 -15.99
N ALA A 31 1.04 19.70 -15.59
CA ALA A 31 1.82 18.76 -16.37
C ALA A 31 0.96 17.89 -17.33
N ILE A 32 -0.05 18.48 -17.97
CA ILE A 32 -0.96 17.81 -18.89
C ILE A 32 -0.43 17.71 -20.34
N GLY A 33 0.77 18.25 -20.59
CA GLY A 33 1.43 18.19 -21.90
C GLY A 33 0.91 19.21 -22.92
N LYS A 34 0.19 20.24 -22.48
CA LYS A 34 -0.28 21.37 -23.31
C LYS A 34 0.13 22.68 -22.66
N GLU A 35 0.39 23.73 -23.45
CA GLU A 35 0.71 25.06 -22.91
C GLU A 35 -0.55 25.87 -22.56
N THR A 36 -1.63 25.69 -23.33
CA THR A 36 -2.89 26.42 -23.16
C THR A 36 -4.11 25.49 -23.27
N MET A 37 -5.16 25.76 -22.50
CA MET A 37 -6.42 25.01 -22.50
C MET A 37 -7.61 25.89 -22.12
N LYS A 38 -8.82 25.49 -22.50
CA LYS A 38 -10.04 26.11 -21.97
C LYS A 38 -10.14 25.89 -20.47
N LEU A 39 -10.61 26.89 -19.71
CA LEU A 39 -10.74 26.77 -18.26
C LEU A 39 -11.66 25.60 -17.86
N GLY A 40 -12.74 25.35 -18.59
CA GLY A 40 -13.60 24.19 -18.35
C GLY A 40 -12.86 22.85 -18.45
N ASP A 41 -11.98 22.70 -19.45
CA ASP A 41 -11.16 21.50 -19.61
C ASP A 41 -10.12 21.35 -18.50
N ILE A 42 -9.53 22.47 -18.05
CA ILE A 42 -8.59 22.48 -16.91
C ILE A 42 -9.31 22.02 -15.64
N TYR A 43 -10.50 22.57 -15.36
CA TYR A 43 -11.27 22.25 -14.17
C TYR A 43 -11.67 20.77 -14.13
N GLU A 44 -12.19 20.23 -15.23
CA GLU A 44 -12.56 18.81 -15.30
C GLU A 44 -11.34 17.88 -15.21
N ALA A 45 -10.20 18.27 -15.79
CA ALA A 45 -8.96 17.51 -15.64
C ALA A 45 -8.49 17.48 -14.18
N LEU A 46 -8.44 18.63 -13.51
CA LEU A 46 -8.04 18.72 -12.09
C LEU A 46 -8.96 17.92 -11.18
N LYS A 47 -10.28 18.00 -11.38
CA LYS A 47 -11.25 17.19 -10.62
C LYS A 47 -11.03 15.70 -10.83
N ARG A 48 -10.82 15.27 -12.08
CA ARG A 48 -10.56 13.86 -12.38
C ARG A 48 -9.29 13.36 -11.70
N ILE A 49 -8.23 14.16 -11.69
CA ILE A 49 -6.91 13.78 -11.15
C ILE A 49 -6.92 13.80 -9.61
N TYR A 50 -7.41 14.86 -8.99
CA TYR A 50 -7.25 15.11 -7.54
C TYR A 50 -8.51 14.85 -6.70
N CYS A 51 -9.68 14.77 -7.34
CA CYS A 51 -10.97 14.55 -6.66
C CYS A 51 -11.65 13.24 -7.11
N GLY A 52 -10.90 12.35 -7.77
CA GLY A 52 -11.35 11.03 -8.21
C GLY A 52 -11.28 9.98 -7.09
N SER A 53 -10.95 8.75 -7.46
CA SER A 53 -10.79 7.63 -6.50
C SER A 53 -9.49 7.70 -5.69
N ILE A 54 -8.55 8.57 -6.06
CA ILE A 54 -7.26 8.75 -5.41
C ILE A 54 -7.18 10.20 -4.92
N GLY A 55 -6.96 10.38 -3.62
CA GLY A 55 -6.59 11.67 -3.03
C GLY A 55 -5.08 11.71 -2.81
N ALA A 56 -4.37 12.59 -3.52
CA ALA A 56 -2.92 12.72 -3.41
C ALA A 56 -2.54 13.84 -2.43
N GLU A 57 -1.85 13.49 -1.34
CA GLU A 57 -1.35 14.45 -0.36
C GLU A 57 0.18 14.50 -0.43
N TYR A 58 0.72 15.50 -1.14
CA TYR A 58 2.17 15.62 -1.36
C TYR A 58 2.70 17.06 -1.32
N MET A 59 1.82 18.06 -1.41
CA MET A 59 2.22 19.46 -1.51
C MET A 59 2.90 20.02 -0.25
N HIS A 60 2.80 19.30 0.88
CA HIS A 60 3.50 19.61 2.13
C HIS A 60 5.01 19.30 2.06
N ILE A 61 5.46 18.52 1.07
CA ILE A 61 6.87 18.24 0.83
C ILE A 61 7.59 19.54 0.46
N THR A 62 8.71 19.82 1.13
CA THR A 62 9.49 21.05 0.89
C THR A 62 10.31 20.94 -0.40
N ASN A 63 10.83 19.75 -0.72
CA ASN A 63 11.60 19.49 -1.93
C ASN A 63 10.78 19.73 -3.21
N THR A 64 11.21 20.67 -4.03
CA THR A 64 10.53 21.02 -5.29
C THR A 64 10.66 19.93 -6.35
N GLU A 65 11.80 19.23 -6.40
CA GLU A 65 12.01 18.16 -7.38
C GLU A 65 11.04 16.99 -7.14
N GLU A 66 10.88 16.57 -5.89
CA GLU A 66 9.92 15.54 -5.49
C GLU A 66 8.48 15.94 -5.83
N LYS A 67 8.09 17.19 -5.50
CA LYS A 67 6.76 17.70 -5.86
C LYS A 67 6.51 17.66 -7.36
N ARG A 68 7.47 18.14 -8.16
CA ARG A 68 7.36 18.14 -9.63
C ARG A 68 7.32 16.73 -10.19
N TRP A 69 8.09 15.80 -9.61
CA TRP A 69 8.08 14.40 -10.01
C TRP A 69 6.71 13.74 -9.78
N ILE A 70 6.11 13.95 -8.59
CA ILE A 70 4.76 13.43 -8.28
C ILE A 70 3.73 14.08 -9.20
N GLN A 71 3.78 15.40 -9.33
CA GLN A 71 2.86 16.16 -10.17
C GLN A 71 2.89 15.64 -11.62
N GLN A 72 4.08 15.45 -12.20
CA GLN A 72 4.22 14.90 -13.54
C GLN A 72 3.56 13.53 -13.66
N ARG A 73 3.71 12.64 -12.67
CA ARG A 73 3.12 11.29 -12.71
C ARG A 73 1.60 11.27 -12.56
N LEU A 74 1.03 12.21 -11.80
CA LEU A 74 -0.41 12.31 -11.62
C LEU A 74 -1.11 13.00 -12.79
N GLU A 75 -0.52 14.10 -13.30
CA GLU A 75 -1.21 14.99 -14.24
C GLU A 75 -0.99 14.64 -15.70
N SER A 76 0.12 13.99 -16.03
CA SER A 76 0.43 13.62 -17.43
C SER A 76 -0.29 12.37 -17.92
N VAL A 77 -0.94 11.63 -17.02
CA VAL A 77 -1.46 10.30 -17.36
C VAL A 77 -2.97 10.21 -17.24
N ASN A 78 -3.58 9.60 -18.25
CA ASN A 78 -4.94 9.08 -18.17
C ASN A 78 -4.90 7.63 -17.65
N VAL A 79 -5.34 7.42 -16.41
CA VAL A 79 -5.30 6.10 -15.73
C VAL A 79 -6.03 5.01 -16.54
N ALA A 80 -7.08 5.36 -17.30
CA ALA A 80 -7.82 4.41 -18.13
C ALA A 80 -6.96 3.71 -19.20
N ASP A 81 -5.91 4.42 -19.66
CA ASP A 81 -5.02 4.03 -20.75
C ASP A 81 -3.72 3.37 -20.23
N GLN A 82 -3.50 3.34 -18.90
CA GLN A 82 -2.28 2.78 -18.30
C GLN A 82 -2.23 1.25 -18.30
N PHE A 83 -3.39 0.59 -18.29
CA PHE A 83 -3.47 -0.85 -18.09
C PHE A 83 -4.03 -1.55 -19.32
N THR A 84 -3.31 -2.55 -19.79
CA THR A 84 -3.73 -3.46 -20.85
C THR A 84 -4.94 -4.28 -20.41
N LYS A 85 -5.64 -4.90 -21.37
CA LYS A 85 -6.78 -5.77 -21.08
C LYS A 85 -6.34 -6.98 -20.24
N GLU A 86 -5.16 -7.51 -20.52
CA GLU A 86 -4.56 -8.66 -19.85
C GLU A 86 -4.27 -8.35 -18.38
N GLU A 87 -3.76 -7.15 -18.09
CA GLU A 87 -3.52 -6.68 -16.72
C GLU A 87 -4.84 -6.49 -15.96
N LYS A 88 -5.86 -5.91 -16.59
CA LYS A 88 -7.20 -5.76 -15.98
C LYS A 88 -7.82 -7.13 -15.63
N ILE A 89 -7.72 -8.12 -16.53
CA ILE A 89 -8.17 -9.50 -16.26
C ILE A 89 -7.38 -10.11 -15.11
N ARG A 90 -6.06 -9.89 -15.05
CA ARG A 90 -5.19 -10.38 -13.99
C ARG A 90 -5.56 -9.79 -12.63
N PHE A 91 -5.79 -8.48 -12.54
CA PHE A 91 -6.24 -7.85 -11.29
C PHE A 91 -7.59 -8.42 -10.83
N LEU A 92 -8.53 -8.63 -11.74
CA LEU A 92 -9.81 -9.26 -11.42
C LEU A 92 -9.63 -10.70 -10.88
N ALA A 93 -8.75 -11.50 -11.50
CA ALA A 93 -8.46 -12.85 -11.04
C ALA A 93 -7.81 -12.85 -9.64
N GLU A 94 -6.92 -11.90 -9.37
CA GLU A 94 -6.27 -11.74 -8.06
C GLU A 94 -7.27 -11.31 -6.97
N LEU A 95 -8.19 -10.40 -7.28
CA LEU A 95 -9.32 -10.05 -6.39
C LEU A 95 -10.22 -11.25 -6.14
N THR A 96 -10.56 -12.01 -7.19
CA THR A 96 -11.41 -13.21 -7.08
C THR A 96 -10.74 -14.28 -6.21
N ALA A 97 -9.43 -14.45 -6.32
CA ALA A 97 -8.67 -15.37 -5.47
C ALA A 97 -8.62 -14.90 -4.01
N ALA A 98 -8.48 -13.59 -3.78
CA ALA A 98 -8.50 -12.99 -2.45
C ALA A 98 -9.84 -13.26 -1.75
N GLU A 99 -10.96 -12.92 -2.41
CA GLU A 99 -12.31 -13.11 -1.88
C GLU A 99 -12.66 -14.62 -1.75
N GLY A 100 -12.32 -15.42 -2.75
CA GLY A 100 -12.61 -16.85 -2.78
C GLY A 100 -11.98 -17.62 -1.61
N LEU A 101 -10.74 -17.28 -1.25
CA LEU A 101 -10.07 -17.86 -0.08
C LEU A 101 -10.80 -17.53 1.22
N GLU A 102 -11.20 -16.26 1.43
CA GLU A 102 -11.89 -15.84 2.65
C GLU A 102 -13.27 -16.51 2.78
N ARG A 103 -14.03 -16.54 1.68
CA ARG A 103 -15.33 -17.23 1.63
C ARG A 103 -15.18 -18.72 1.92
N TYR A 104 -14.16 -19.37 1.35
CA TYR A 104 -13.89 -20.79 1.60
C TYR A 104 -13.53 -21.06 3.06
N LEU A 105 -12.62 -20.27 3.64
CA LEU A 105 -12.24 -20.39 5.05
C LEU A 105 -13.44 -20.16 5.98
N GLY A 106 -14.27 -19.16 5.68
CA GLY A 106 -15.49 -18.88 6.42
C GLY A 106 -16.52 -20.01 6.38
N ALA A 107 -16.70 -20.65 5.22
CA ALA A 107 -17.62 -21.77 5.05
C ALA A 107 -17.10 -23.07 5.70
N LYS A 108 -15.81 -23.38 5.55
CA LYS A 108 -15.23 -24.64 6.05
C LYS A 108 -14.94 -24.62 7.54
N PHE A 109 -14.55 -23.48 8.09
CA PHE A 109 -14.18 -23.34 9.50
C PHE A 109 -15.01 -22.23 10.17
N PRO A 110 -16.34 -22.44 10.32
CA PRO A 110 -17.21 -21.44 10.92
C PRO A 110 -16.78 -21.14 12.36
N GLY A 111 -16.73 -19.85 12.72
CA GLY A 111 -16.35 -19.38 14.06
C GLY A 111 -14.84 -19.34 14.33
N ALA A 112 -13.99 -19.88 13.45
CA ALA A 112 -12.54 -19.79 13.62
C ALA A 112 -12.05 -18.35 13.41
N LYS A 113 -11.22 -17.85 14.33
CA LYS A 113 -10.56 -16.54 14.17
C LYS A 113 -9.59 -16.59 12.99
N ARG A 114 -9.88 -15.82 11.94
CA ARG A 114 -9.08 -15.74 10.71
C ARG A 114 -8.59 -14.33 10.32
N PHE A 115 -9.13 -13.29 10.97
CA PHE A 115 -8.81 -11.89 10.67
C PHE A 115 -8.92 -11.56 9.17
N SER A 116 -10.13 -11.80 8.63
CA SER A 116 -10.44 -11.71 7.21
C SER A 116 -9.98 -10.41 6.55
N LEU A 117 -9.51 -10.52 5.30
CA LEU A 117 -9.22 -9.38 4.43
C LEU A 117 -10.48 -8.76 3.80
N GLU A 118 -11.66 -9.34 3.98
CA GLU A 118 -12.92 -8.85 3.39
C GLU A 118 -13.08 -7.32 3.52
N GLY A 119 -13.29 -6.65 2.39
CA GLY A 119 -13.39 -5.19 2.26
C GLY A 119 -12.05 -4.49 2.00
N GLY A 120 -10.94 -5.21 2.12
CA GLY A 120 -9.58 -4.76 1.81
C GLY A 120 -8.91 -5.59 0.70
N ASP A 121 -9.70 -6.27 -0.13
CA ASP A 121 -9.28 -7.24 -1.15
C ASP A 121 -8.27 -6.67 -2.14
N ALA A 122 -8.34 -5.35 -2.41
CA ALA A 122 -7.39 -4.61 -3.25
C ALA A 122 -5.93 -4.70 -2.77
N LEU A 123 -5.68 -5.10 -1.51
CA LEU A 123 -4.33 -5.35 -1.01
C LEU A 123 -3.58 -6.40 -1.83
N ILE A 124 -4.26 -7.47 -2.25
CA ILE A 124 -3.64 -8.59 -2.96
C ILE A 124 -3.11 -8.18 -4.34
N PRO A 125 -3.92 -7.61 -5.26
CA PRO A 125 -3.39 -7.14 -6.53
C PRO A 125 -2.38 -6.00 -6.36
N MET A 126 -2.58 -5.09 -5.40
CA MET A 126 -1.63 -4.01 -5.12
C MET A 126 -0.25 -4.54 -4.73
N LEU A 127 -0.18 -5.51 -3.79
CA LEU A 127 1.10 -6.10 -3.37
C LEU A 127 1.76 -6.88 -4.50
N LYS A 128 1.00 -7.65 -5.28
CA LYS A 128 1.56 -8.37 -6.44
C LYS A 128 2.13 -7.42 -7.47
N ASP A 129 1.41 -6.35 -7.78
CA ASP A 129 1.86 -5.37 -8.76
C ASP A 129 3.09 -4.60 -8.26
N LEU A 130 3.12 -4.23 -6.98
CA LEU A 130 4.28 -3.63 -6.33
C LEU A 130 5.52 -4.54 -6.39
N ILE A 131 5.37 -5.83 -6.11
CA ILE A 131 6.46 -6.81 -6.18
C ILE A 131 6.93 -7.00 -7.64
N ARG A 132 6.00 -7.09 -8.60
CA ARG A 132 6.36 -7.15 -10.04
C ARG A 132 7.11 -5.90 -10.47
N HIS A 133 6.67 -4.73 -10.04
CA HIS A 133 7.32 -3.46 -10.34
C HIS A 133 8.71 -3.40 -9.71
N ALA A 134 8.86 -3.82 -8.45
CA ALA A 134 10.15 -3.91 -7.77
C ALA A 134 11.13 -4.82 -8.55
N GLY A 135 10.66 -5.99 -9.01
CA GLY A 135 11.45 -6.88 -9.87
C GLY A 135 11.90 -6.24 -11.19
N LYS A 136 11.06 -5.38 -11.79
CA LYS A 136 11.43 -4.59 -12.99
C LYS A 136 12.46 -3.49 -12.70
N GLN A 137 12.63 -3.11 -11.44
CA GLN A 137 13.60 -2.11 -10.97
C GLN A 137 14.82 -2.77 -10.29
N ASP A 138 15.13 -4.03 -10.67
CA ASP A 138 16.26 -4.82 -10.18
C ASP A 138 16.26 -5.08 -8.66
N THR A 139 15.10 -4.96 -7.98
CA THR A 139 14.97 -5.37 -6.58
C THR A 139 15.10 -6.89 -6.48
N ARG A 140 16.06 -7.38 -5.68
CA ARG A 140 16.30 -8.83 -5.50
C ARG A 140 15.46 -9.41 -4.37
N GLU A 141 15.21 -8.63 -3.32
CA GLU A 141 14.52 -9.10 -2.13
C GLU A 141 13.44 -8.12 -1.67
N VAL A 142 12.31 -8.64 -1.20
CA VAL A 142 11.25 -7.86 -0.57
C VAL A 142 10.98 -8.44 0.80
N VAL A 143 11.09 -7.61 1.84
CA VAL A 143 10.82 -8.01 3.22
C VAL A 143 9.54 -7.34 3.69
N LEU A 144 8.55 -8.15 4.06
CA LEU A 144 7.24 -7.71 4.50
C LEU A 144 7.10 -7.79 6.01
N GLY A 145 6.51 -6.76 6.61
CA GLY A 145 5.93 -6.80 7.95
C GLY A 145 4.46 -6.46 7.88
N MET A 146 3.60 -7.22 8.57
CA MET A 146 2.18 -6.90 8.59
C MET A 146 1.51 -7.29 9.91
N ALA A 147 0.42 -6.59 10.23
CA ALA A 147 -0.52 -6.98 11.26
C ALA A 147 -1.30 -8.28 10.90
N HIS A 148 -2.20 -8.71 11.78
CA HIS A 148 -2.98 -9.94 11.62
C HIS A 148 -4.00 -9.90 10.47
N ARG A 149 -4.53 -8.72 10.11
CA ARG A 149 -5.61 -8.58 9.11
C ARG A 149 -5.11 -8.95 7.71
N GLY A 150 -5.79 -9.91 7.08
CA GLY A 150 -5.47 -10.42 5.76
C GLY A 150 -4.17 -11.22 5.66
N ARG A 151 -3.54 -11.55 6.80
CA ARG A 151 -2.25 -12.27 6.79
C ARG A 151 -2.33 -13.64 6.13
N LEU A 152 -3.39 -14.40 6.40
CA LEU A 152 -3.61 -15.71 5.77
C LEU A 152 -3.77 -15.58 4.26
N ASN A 153 -4.42 -14.50 3.82
CA ASN A 153 -4.59 -14.17 2.42
C ASN A 153 -3.23 -13.86 1.75
N VAL A 154 -2.42 -13.02 2.38
CA VAL A 154 -1.06 -12.73 1.91
C VAL A 154 -0.18 -13.98 1.88
N LEU A 155 -0.23 -14.82 2.91
CA LEU A 155 0.51 -16.08 2.97
C LEU A 155 0.19 -17.00 1.78
N VAL A 156 -1.09 -17.19 1.46
CA VAL A 156 -1.50 -18.09 0.39
C VAL A 156 -1.35 -17.44 -0.98
N ASN A 157 -1.93 -16.26 -1.18
CA ASN A 157 -2.07 -15.66 -2.50
C ASN A 157 -0.83 -14.88 -2.96
N ILE A 158 0.07 -14.47 -2.06
CA ILE A 158 1.33 -13.77 -2.40
C ILE A 158 2.54 -14.69 -2.23
N LEU A 159 2.71 -15.26 -1.03
CA LEU A 159 3.89 -16.04 -0.66
C LEU A 159 3.79 -17.53 -1.05
N GLY A 160 2.65 -17.96 -1.59
CA GLY A 160 2.48 -19.32 -2.09
C GLY A 160 2.48 -20.40 -1.00
N LYS A 161 2.14 -20.05 0.26
CA LYS A 161 1.89 -21.05 1.30
C LYS A 161 0.82 -22.01 0.80
N LYS A 162 1.10 -23.32 0.86
CA LYS A 162 0.18 -24.35 0.36
C LYS A 162 -1.15 -24.26 1.13
N PRO A 163 -2.31 -24.15 0.44
CA PRO A 163 -3.61 -24.12 1.12
C PRO A 163 -3.86 -25.35 1.98
N ALA A 164 -3.36 -26.52 1.58
CA ALA A 164 -3.45 -27.75 2.37
C ALA A 164 -2.80 -27.61 3.76
N ASP A 165 -1.56 -27.11 3.82
CA ASP A 165 -0.86 -26.88 5.09
C ASP A 165 -1.64 -25.87 5.97
N LEU A 166 -2.24 -24.83 5.35
CA LEU A 166 -3.10 -23.90 6.09
C LEU A 166 -4.36 -24.59 6.64
N PHE A 167 -5.02 -25.44 5.85
CA PHE A 167 -6.23 -26.14 6.30
C PHE A 167 -5.94 -27.12 7.44
N ASP A 168 -4.78 -27.78 7.41
CA ASP A 168 -4.31 -28.63 8.50
C ASP A 168 -4.14 -27.83 9.79
N GLU A 169 -3.56 -26.62 9.72
CA GLU A 169 -3.46 -25.70 10.86
C GLU A 169 -4.84 -25.24 11.39
N PHE A 170 -5.86 -25.15 10.53
CA PHE A 170 -7.23 -24.90 10.98
C PHE A 170 -7.88 -26.12 11.63
N ALA A 171 -7.51 -27.33 11.22
CA ALA A 171 -7.97 -28.59 11.80
C ALA A 171 -7.22 -28.97 13.09
N GLY A 172 -6.18 -28.21 13.48
CA GLY A 172 -5.33 -28.51 14.64
C GLY A 172 -4.27 -29.57 14.36
N ILE A 173 -4.04 -29.89 13.09
CA ILE A 173 -2.98 -30.80 12.65
C ILE A 173 -1.72 -29.96 12.44
N HIS A 174 -0.73 -30.14 13.31
CA HIS A 174 0.54 -29.43 13.24
C HIS A 174 1.67 -30.42 12.89
N LYS A 175 2.58 -29.99 12.02
CA LYS A 175 3.84 -30.72 11.82
C LYS A 175 4.66 -30.60 13.11
N GLU A 176 5.39 -31.65 13.47
CA GLU A 176 6.29 -31.60 14.62
C GLU A 176 7.27 -30.43 14.46
N HIS A 177 7.20 -29.49 15.38
CA HIS A 177 8.14 -28.38 15.48
C HIS A 177 8.98 -28.57 16.75
N LEU A 178 10.24 -28.16 16.69
CA LEU A 178 11.19 -28.24 17.82
C LEU A 178 10.86 -27.26 18.97
N GLY A 179 9.68 -26.65 19.02
CA GLY A 179 9.31 -25.63 20.00
C GLY A 179 7.80 -25.58 20.29
N THR A 180 7.40 -24.64 21.16
CA THR A 180 6.01 -24.51 21.66
C THR A 180 5.00 -24.05 20.60
N GLY A 181 5.46 -23.60 19.43
CA GLY A 181 4.64 -23.06 18.36
C GLY A 181 4.07 -21.67 18.66
N ASP A 182 3.31 -21.13 17.69
CA ASP A 182 2.53 -19.90 17.80
C ASP A 182 1.30 -20.00 16.89
N VAL A 183 0.32 -19.12 17.07
CA VAL A 183 -0.91 -19.08 16.26
C VAL A 183 -0.58 -18.86 14.78
N LYS A 184 -1.37 -19.50 13.90
CA LYS A 184 -1.19 -19.49 12.43
C LYS A 184 -1.02 -18.10 11.79
N TYR A 185 -1.59 -17.06 12.37
CA TYR A 185 -1.49 -15.68 11.89
C TYR A 185 -0.32 -14.88 12.51
N HIS A 186 0.64 -15.52 13.18
CA HIS A 186 1.94 -14.95 13.56
C HIS A 186 3.10 -15.52 12.74
N GLN A 187 2.86 -16.61 12.03
CA GLN A 187 3.87 -17.33 11.26
C GLN A 187 4.40 -16.46 10.11
N GLY A 188 5.73 -16.38 10.01
CA GLY A 188 6.43 -15.83 8.85
C GLY A 188 6.47 -16.85 7.71
N PHE A 189 6.97 -16.43 6.55
CA PHE A 189 7.17 -17.32 5.41
C PHE A 189 8.22 -16.75 4.47
N SER A 190 8.86 -17.60 3.69
CA SER A 190 9.79 -17.17 2.65
C SER A 190 9.57 -17.97 1.37
N SER A 191 9.65 -17.31 0.24
CA SER A 191 9.36 -17.89 -1.07
C SER A 191 9.97 -17.02 -2.16
N ASP A 192 10.35 -17.64 -3.28
CA ASP A 192 10.72 -16.87 -4.47
C ASP A 192 9.49 -16.59 -5.32
N PHE A 193 9.38 -15.35 -5.79
CA PHE A 193 8.28 -14.87 -6.62
C PHE A 193 8.81 -14.53 -8.02
N ALA A 194 8.26 -15.19 -9.04
CA ALA A 194 8.62 -14.92 -10.42
C ALA A 194 8.01 -13.60 -10.90
N THR A 195 8.86 -12.69 -11.38
CA THR A 195 8.46 -11.46 -12.07
C THR A 195 8.82 -11.57 -13.55
N GLU A 196 8.42 -10.59 -14.36
CA GLU A 196 8.85 -10.51 -15.76
C GLU A 196 10.36 -10.29 -15.82
N GLY A 197 11.12 -11.35 -16.14
CA GLY A 197 12.57 -11.29 -16.34
C GLY A 197 13.44 -11.47 -15.10
N ALA A 198 12.88 -11.61 -13.90
CA ALA A 198 13.64 -11.81 -12.67
C ALA A 198 12.90 -12.70 -11.65
N GLN A 199 13.63 -13.16 -10.63
CA GLN A 199 13.05 -13.74 -9.42
C GLN A 199 13.32 -12.81 -8.25
N VAL A 200 12.28 -12.54 -7.47
CA VAL A 200 12.34 -11.72 -6.27
C VAL A 200 12.12 -12.60 -5.06
N HIS A 201 13.09 -12.63 -4.14
CA HIS A 201 12.96 -13.36 -2.90
C HIS A 201 12.04 -12.60 -1.94
N LEU A 202 10.94 -13.22 -1.52
CA LEU A 202 10.00 -12.64 -0.57
C LEU A 202 10.22 -13.23 0.82
N ALA A 203 10.24 -12.37 1.83
CA ALA A 203 10.27 -12.79 3.23
C ALA A 203 9.23 -12.02 4.04
N LEU A 204 8.25 -12.74 4.60
CA LEU A 204 7.32 -12.20 5.60
C LEU A 204 7.86 -12.46 7.00
N ALA A 205 8.07 -11.39 7.76
CA ALA A 205 8.54 -11.45 9.12
C ALA A 205 7.51 -12.12 10.05
N PHE A 206 7.99 -12.90 11.01
CA PHE A 206 7.21 -13.31 12.17
C PHE A 206 6.83 -12.09 13.01
N ASN A 207 5.68 -12.12 13.66
CA ASN A 207 5.27 -11.05 14.57
C ASN A 207 4.42 -11.58 15.72
N PRO A 208 4.54 -11.00 16.93
CA PRO A 208 3.62 -11.28 18.02
C PRO A 208 2.27 -10.56 17.81
N SER A 209 1.33 -10.76 18.74
CA SER A 209 0.05 -10.04 18.78
C SER A 209 0.18 -8.52 18.96
N HIS A 210 1.31 -8.04 19.51
CA HIS A 210 1.57 -6.61 19.70
C HIS A 210 1.73 -5.94 18.35
N LEU A 211 0.78 -5.07 18.00
CA LEU A 211 0.76 -4.39 16.70
C LEU A 211 1.93 -3.41 16.57
N GLU A 212 2.27 -3.08 15.32
CA GLU A 212 3.31 -2.12 14.93
C GLU A 212 4.77 -2.47 15.25
N ILE A 213 5.03 -3.27 16.29
CA ILE A 213 6.40 -3.61 16.75
C ILE A 213 7.21 -4.39 15.71
N VAL A 214 6.55 -5.04 14.75
CA VAL A 214 7.22 -5.75 13.64
C VAL A 214 7.88 -4.77 12.66
N SER A 215 7.42 -3.53 12.58
CA SER A 215 7.96 -2.53 11.64
C SER A 215 9.46 -2.29 11.83
N PRO A 216 9.97 -1.89 13.02
CA PRO A 216 11.40 -1.72 13.22
C PRO A 216 12.20 -3.03 13.05
N VAL A 217 11.60 -4.19 13.34
CA VAL A 217 12.23 -5.51 13.12
C VAL A 217 12.47 -5.76 11.63
N VAL A 218 11.49 -5.42 10.77
CA VAL A 218 11.63 -5.51 9.32
C VAL A 218 12.68 -4.55 8.79
N ILE A 219 12.70 -3.30 9.28
CA ILE A 219 13.74 -2.33 8.89
C ILE A 219 15.14 -2.85 9.27
N GLY A 220 15.31 -3.40 10.48
CA GLY A 220 16.58 -4.01 10.91
C GLY A 220 16.97 -5.22 10.05
N SER A 221 16.02 -6.08 9.70
CA SER A 221 16.23 -7.21 8.78
C SER A 221 16.69 -6.75 7.39
N VAL A 222 16.04 -5.74 6.84
CA VAL A 222 16.44 -5.13 5.56
C VAL A 222 17.81 -4.49 5.65
N ARG A 223 18.10 -3.76 6.73
CA ARG A 223 19.41 -3.16 6.95
C ARG A 223 20.51 -4.22 6.96
N ALA A 224 20.32 -5.32 7.69
CA ALA A 224 21.28 -6.42 7.73
C ALA A 224 21.46 -7.11 6.36
N ARG A 225 20.37 -7.30 5.60
CA ARG A 225 20.42 -7.85 4.23
C ARG A 225 21.19 -6.91 3.29
N ARG A 226 20.96 -5.60 3.40
CA ARG A 226 21.70 -4.60 2.63
C ARG A 226 23.18 -4.57 2.99
N ASP A 227 23.53 -4.57 4.26
CA ASP A 227 24.93 -4.57 4.72
C ASP A 227 25.70 -5.82 4.26
N ARG A 228 25.00 -6.92 3.96
CA ARG A 228 25.57 -8.15 3.39
C ARG A 228 25.81 -8.06 1.89
N LEU A 229 25.10 -7.18 1.17
CA LEU A 229 25.31 -7.01 -0.27
C LEU A 229 26.55 -6.14 -0.46
N ASP A 230 27.52 -6.61 -1.24
CA ASP A 230 28.73 -5.86 -1.62
C ASP A 230 28.44 -4.64 -2.54
N GLU A 231 27.16 -4.32 -2.74
CA GLU A 231 26.68 -3.27 -3.63
C GLU A 231 26.11 -2.10 -2.83
N ALA A 232 26.58 -0.88 -3.09
CA ALA A 232 26.12 0.34 -2.43
C ALA A 232 24.68 0.78 -2.82
N ARG A 233 23.91 -0.06 -3.54
CA ARG A 233 22.59 0.29 -4.07
C ARG A 233 21.50 0.11 -3.02
N SER A 234 20.75 1.18 -2.75
CA SER A 234 19.68 1.17 -1.76
C SER A 234 18.43 0.38 -2.19
N ASN A 235 18.20 0.21 -3.49
CA ASN A 235 16.98 -0.36 -4.07
C ASN A 235 16.99 -1.91 -4.18
N MET A 236 18.05 -2.58 -3.73
CA MET A 236 18.18 -4.04 -3.91
C MET A 236 17.28 -4.85 -2.96
N VAL A 237 16.95 -4.28 -1.80
CA VAL A 237 16.10 -4.89 -0.77
C VAL A 237 15.01 -3.91 -0.39
N LEU A 238 13.76 -4.22 -0.73
CA LEU A 238 12.60 -3.35 -0.50
C LEU A 238 11.86 -3.74 0.79
N PRO A 239 11.82 -2.89 1.82
CA PRO A 239 10.92 -3.08 2.95
C PRO A 239 9.50 -2.64 2.59
N ILE A 240 8.52 -3.48 2.93
CA ILE A 240 7.10 -3.17 2.89
C ILE A 240 6.50 -3.40 4.27
N THR A 241 5.82 -2.41 4.84
CA THR A 241 5.11 -2.58 6.12
C THR A 241 3.62 -2.31 5.96
N ILE A 242 2.77 -3.20 6.48
CA ILE A 242 1.30 -3.13 6.37
C ILE A 242 0.70 -2.93 7.76
N HIS A 243 -0.02 -1.83 7.92
CA HIS A 243 -0.49 -1.33 9.20
C HIS A 243 -2.02 -1.36 9.28
N GLY A 244 -2.56 -1.42 10.51
CA GLY A 244 -3.96 -1.10 10.75
C GLY A 244 -4.12 0.40 11.01
N ASP A 245 -5.19 1.00 10.53
CA ASP A 245 -5.51 2.43 10.73
C ASP A 245 -5.44 2.91 12.19
N ALA A 246 -6.04 2.19 13.12
CA ALA A 246 -6.01 2.58 14.53
C ALA A 246 -4.61 2.45 15.15
N ALA A 247 -3.89 1.41 14.75
CA ALA A 247 -2.60 1.07 15.33
C ALA A 247 -1.49 2.01 14.83
N VAL A 248 -1.51 2.36 13.53
CA VAL A 248 -0.48 3.22 12.93
C VAL A 248 -0.41 4.60 13.59
N THR A 249 -1.55 5.12 14.05
CA THR A 249 -1.61 6.42 14.73
C THR A 249 -1.56 6.32 16.25
N GLY A 250 -1.90 5.16 16.82
CA GLY A 250 -1.99 4.97 18.26
C GLY A 250 -0.70 4.44 18.92
N GLN A 251 0.22 3.84 18.15
CA GLN A 251 1.43 3.22 18.69
C GLN A 251 2.67 4.09 18.45
N GLY A 252 3.35 4.49 19.53
CA GLY A 252 4.52 5.37 19.46
C GLY A 252 5.69 4.81 18.65
N VAL A 253 5.83 3.48 18.59
CA VAL A 253 6.88 2.80 17.81
C VAL A 253 6.84 3.16 16.32
N VAL A 254 5.68 3.55 15.79
CA VAL A 254 5.56 4.01 14.40
C VAL A 254 6.30 5.32 14.21
N GLN A 255 6.10 6.29 15.11
CA GLN A 255 6.80 7.57 15.07
C GLN A 255 8.31 7.39 15.29
N GLU A 256 8.71 6.52 16.21
CA GLU A 256 10.12 6.19 16.44
C GLU A 256 10.77 5.62 15.18
N THR A 257 10.09 4.68 14.51
CA THR A 257 10.58 4.06 13.27
C THR A 257 10.63 5.06 12.11
N LEU A 258 9.64 5.95 11.99
CA LEU A 258 9.64 7.03 10.99
C LEU A 258 10.79 8.01 11.23
N ASN A 259 11.04 8.40 12.48
CA ASN A 259 12.15 9.28 12.83
C ASN A 259 13.52 8.66 12.51
N MET A 260 13.64 7.34 12.61
CA MET A 260 14.86 6.61 12.23
C MET A 260 15.05 6.43 10.72
N SER A 261 14.03 6.72 9.88
CA SER A 261 14.05 6.39 8.45
C SER A 261 15.20 7.00 7.65
N GLN A 262 15.72 8.16 8.09
CA GLN A 262 16.84 8.89 7.48
C GLN A 262 18.09 8.95 8.39
N ALA A 263 18.07 8.26 9.53
CA ALA A 263 19.22 8.24 10.43
C ALA A 263 20.27 7.28 9.88
N ARG A 264 21.52 7.74 9.66
CA ARG A 264 22.63 6.97 9.03
C ARG A 264 22.77 5.49 9.48
N GLY A 265 22.52 5.20 10.75
CA GLY A 265 22.66 3.86 11.33
C GLY A 265 21.47 2.93 11.10
N TYR A 266 20.36 3.48 10.61
CA TYR A 266 19.05 2.81 10.52
C TYR A 266 18.39 2.96 9.15
N GLU A 267 18.80 3.95 8.35
CA GLU A 267 18.20 4.19 7.05
C GLU A 267 18.33 2.95 6.14
N VAL A 268 17.26 2.71 5.40
CA VAL A 268 17.16 1.62 4.43
C VAL A 268 16.74 2.12 3.04
N GLY A 269 16.84 3.44 2.79
CA GLY A 269 16.55 4.03 1.48
C GLY A 269 15.07 4.27 1.21
N GLY A 270 14.26 4.32 2.28
CA GLY A 270 12.81 4.41 2.20
C GLY A 270 12.11 3.09 2.53
N THR A 271 10.79 3.15 2.72
CA THR A 271 9.93 2.00 3.00
C THR A 271 8.58 2.29 2.42
N VAL A 272 7.98 1.33 1.72
CA VAL A 272 6.59 1.46 1.27
C VAL A 272 5.69 1.04 2.41
N ARG A 273 4.96 1.98 3.01
CA ARG A 273 4.10 1.72 4.16
C ARG A 273 2.65 1.75 3.72
N ILE A 274 1.93 0.65 3.88
CA ILE A 274 0.54 0.50 3.45
C ILE A 274 -0.35 0.49 4.68
N VAL A 275 -1.30 1.41 4.79
CA VAL A 275 -2.29 1.40 5.89
C VAL A 275 -3.60 0.82 5.39
N LEU A 276 -4.05 -0.27 6.01
CA LEU A 276 -5.39 -0.81 5.80
C LEU A 276 -6.40 -0.03 6.63
N ILE A 277 -7.13 0.86 5.97
CA ILE A 277 -8.19 1.64 6.59
C ILE A 277 -9.48 0.84 6.63
N THR A 278 -9.99 0.59 7.83
CA THR A 278 -11.24 -0.14 8.04
C THR A 278 -12.23 0.77 8.75
N LYS A 279 -13.45 0.91 8.23
CA LYS A 279 -14.48 1.80 8.81
C LYS A 279 -14.99 1.40 10.20
N LEU A 280 -14.29 0.51 10.91
CA LEU A 280 -14.73 -0.11 12.15
C LEU A 280 -14.58 0.81 13.36
N VAL A 281 -13.66 1.77 13.33
CA VAL A 281 -13.57 2.80 14.37
C VAL A 281 -13.74 4.19 13.80
N LEU A 282 -14.58 4.99 14.44
CA LEU A 282 -14.86 6.35 14.00
C LEU A 282 -13.59 7.20 14.13
N PRO A 283 -13.15 7.91 13.07
CA PRO A 283 -11.91 8.68 13.10
C PRO A 283 -11.82 9.66 14.26
N HIS A 284 -12.92 10.29 14.68
CA HIS A 284 -12.92 11.23 15.80
C HIS A 284 -12.59 10.60 17.17
N GLN A 285 -12.64 9.27 17.30
CA GLN A 285 -12.30 8.56 18.54
C GLN A 285 -10.83 8.13 18.60
N ILE A 286 -10.10 8.12 17.47
CA ILE A 286 -8.71 7.64 17.40
C ILE A 286 -7.77 8.64 16.71
N LEU A 287 -8.24 9.31 15.67
CA LEU A 287 -7.50 10.26 14.85
C LEU A 287 -7.87 11.70 15.23
N LYS A 288 -6.91 12.45 15.77
CA LYS A 288 -6.97 13.92 15.79
C LYS A 288 -6.65 14.55 14.43
N MET A 289 -6.27 13.75 13.44
CA MET A 289 -5.93 14.18 12.08
C MET A 289 -6.97 13.67 11.07
N PRO A 290 -7.47 14.51 10.16
CA PRO A 290 -8.39 14.06 9.12
C PRO A 290 -7.63 13.23 8.09
N VAL A 291 -7.93 11.93 7.97
CA VAL A 291 -7.49 11.08 6.85
C VAL A 291 -8.75 10.66 6.08
N GLN A 292 -8.74 10.80 4.75
CA GLN A 292 -9.85 10.37 3.91
C GLN A 292 -10.04 8.84 4.01
N GLN A 293 -11.30 8.44 4.18
CA GLN A 293 -11.70 7.06 4.36
C GLN A 293 -11.82 6.34 3.00
N ASN A 294 -11.52 5.02 2.99
CA ASN A 294 -11.71 4.04 1.90
C ASN A 294 -10.57 3.68 0.95
N THR A 295 -9.33 4.04 1.24
CA THR A 295 -8.20 3.64 0.38
C THR A 295 -6.99 3.26 1.23
N ALA A 296 -6.15 2.36 0.71
CA ALA A 296 -4.85 2.14 1.32
C ALA A 296 -4.05 3.46 1.28
N LEU A 297 -3.58 3.93 2.43
CA LEU A 297 -2.64 5.05 2.49
C LEU A 297 -1.24 4.50 2.25
N ILE A 298 -0.56 4.97 1.22
CA ILE A 298 0.88 4.73 1.04
C ILE A 298 1.59 5.92 1.69
N LEU A 299 2.28 5.66 2.81
CA LEU A 299 3.18 6.61 3.48
C LEU A 299 4.63 6.32 3.10
#